data_AF-A0A660ZR59-F1
#
_entry.id   AF-A0A660ZR59-F1
#
_cell.length_a   1.000
_cell.length_b   1.000
_cell.length_c   1.000
_cell.angle_alpha   90.00
_cell.angle_beta   90.00
_cell.angle_gamma   90.00
#
_symmetry.space_group_name_H-M   'P 1'
#
loop_
_entity.id
_entity.type
_entity.pdbx_description
1 polymer ?
#
loop_
_entity_poly.entity_id
_entity_poly.type
_entity_poly.pdbx_seq_one_letter_code
_entity_poly.pdbx_strand_id
1 'polypeptide(L)'
;MPPLDCHQVGHSVLACNGSETCNTGPDPLSPCCEVIVISQQLVEILACPEDKSSVHLAEVALIEELNAKISRGELKTREGELVLDLLEEGLVREDGQVLYPVREGIPIMLLGEAISLADS
;
A
#
# COMPACT_ATOMS: atom_id res chain seq x y z
N MET A 1 -3.63 17.77 45.57
CA MET A 1 -3.15 17.13 44.32
C MET A 1 -2.09 16.11 44.67
N PRO A 2 -2.50 14.85 44.86
CA PRO A 2 -1.62 13.69 44.88
C PRO A 2 -1.56 13.05 43.47
N PRO A 3 -0.44 12.40 43.10
CA PRO A 3 -0.25 11.78 41.79
C PRO A 3 -1.10 10.51 41.65
N LEU A 4 -1.58 10.24 40.44
CA LEU A 4 -2.34 9.04 40.11
C LEU A 4 -1.48 7.79 40.37
N ASP A 5 -2.01 6.90 41.20
CA ASP A 5 -1.43 5.60 41.55
C ASP A 5 -1.56 4.64 40.35
N CYS A 6 -0.40 4.18 39.88
CA CYS A 6 -0.22 3.14 38.87
C CYS A 6 -0.24 1.75 39.54
N HIS A 7 -1.41 1.12 39.71
CA HIS A 7 -1.58 -0.33 39.95
C HIS A 7 -3.04 -0.68 39.61
N GLN A 8 -3.43 -1.55 38.67
CA GLN A 8 -2.95 -2.88 38.28
C GLN A 8 -3.26 -3.08 36.77
N VAL A 9 -2.48 -3.81 35.97
CA VAL A 9 -1.96 -5.15 36.22
C VAL A 9 -0.72 -5.40 35.36
N GLY A 10 0.37 -5.91 35.96
CA GLY A 10 1.40 -6.64 35.20
C GLY A 10 2.85 -6.18 35.35
N HIS A 11 3.32 -5.98 36.58
CA HIS A 11 4.73 -5.95 37.00
C HIS A 11 5.65 -4.87 36.40
N SER A 12 5.89 -3.86 37.25
CA SER A 12 7.23 -3.32 37.55
C SER A 12 7.90 -2.49 36.45
N VAL A 13 7.42 -1.27 36.25
CA VAL A 13 8.34 -0.20 35.88
C VAL A 13 9.01 0.29 37.17
N LEU A 14 10.30 0.56 37.05
CA LEU A 14 11.07 1.55 37.83
C LEU A 14 12.04 1.00 38.88
N ALA A 15 13.21 0.61 38.39
CA ALA A 15 14.45 1.02 39.02
C ALA A 15 15.52 1.20 37.95
N CYS A 16 15.74 2.42 37.48
CA CYS A 16 17.01 2.83 36.85
C CYS A 16 17.27 4.29 37.23
N ASN A 17 17.78 4.48 38.45
CA ASN A 17 18.51 5.68 38.84
C ASN A 17 19.93 5.55 38.26
N GLY A 18 20.29 6.46 37.35
CA GLY A 18 21.69 6.73 37.00
C GLY A 18 22.44 5.61 36.24
N SER A 19 23.47 6.08 35.53
CA SER A 19 24.65 5.34 35.09
C SER A 19 24.49 4.20 34.04
N GLU A 20 25.26 4.36 32.97
CA GLU A 20 26.01 3.34 32.21
C GLU A 20 25.29 2.15 31.52
N THR A 21 25.20 2.27 30.19
CA THR A 21 25.36 1.23 29.15
C THR A 21 24.77 -0.17 29.39
N CYS A 22 23.62 -0.46 28.76
CA CYS A 22 23.25 -1.83 28.43
C CYS A 22 23.97 -2.26 27.14
N ASN A 23 25.21 -2.75 27.29
CA ASN A 23 25.86 -3.57 26.29
C ASN A 23 25.30 -4.99 26.42
N THR A 24 24.31 -5.35 25.62
CA THR A 24 24.08 -6.77 25.29
C THR A 24 23.66 -6.80 23.82
N GLY A 25 24.48 -7.47 23.01
CA GLY A 25 24.42 -7.46 21.55
C GLY A 25 23.11 -8.03 20.99
N PRO A 26 22.94 -7.98 19.67
CA PRO A 26 21.74 -8.51 19.03
C PRO A 26 21.68 -10.03 19.22
N ASP A 27 20.68 -10.47 19.97
CA ASP A 27 20.18 -11.84 20.00
C ASP A 27 19.74 -12.24 18.57
N PRO A 28 20.19 -13.39 18.02
CA PRO A 28 19.95 -13.76 16.64
C PRO A 28 18.58 -14.42 16.36
N LEU A 29 17.59 -14.33 17.25
CA LEU A 29 16.31 -15.04 17.09
C LEU A 29 15.06 -14.17 17.26
N SER A 30 14.84 -13.29 16.26
CA SER A 30 13.54 -12.83 15.72
C SER A 30 12.63 -11.95 16.61
N PRO A 31 12.05 -10.87 16.04
CA PRO A 31 10.76 -11.05 15.35
C PRO A 31 10.71 -10.50 13.91
N CYS A 32 9.97 -11.24 13.09
CA CYS A 32 9.52 -10.90 11.74
C CYS A 32 8.68 -9.61 11.73
N CYS A 33 9.23 -8.53 11.16
CA CYS A 33 8.56 -7.48 10.38
C CYS A 33 9.44 -6.23 10.41
N GLU A 34 10.47 -6.20 9.55
CA GLU A 34 11.08 -4.93 9.21
C GLU A 34 10.11 -4.18 8.30
N VAL A 35 9.50 -3.13 8.84
CA VAL A 35 8.67 -2.19 8.08
C VAL A 35 9.58 -1.48 7.09
N ILE A 36 9.49 -1.84 5.82
CA ILE A 36 10.19 -1.14 4.75
C ILE A 36 9.56 0.23 4.58
N VAL A 37 10.24 1.25 5.09
CA VAL A 37 9.95 2.66 4.85
C VAL A 37 10.38 3.02 3.43
N ILE A 38 9.41 3.23 2.55
CA ILE A 38 9.67 3.53 1.14
C ILE A 38 10.14 4.99 1.02
N SER A 39 11.45 5.19 0.88
CA SER A 39 12.08 6.52 0.76
C SER A 39 12.01 7.02 -0.68
N GLN A 40 11.91 8.32 -0.92
CA GLN A 40 11.71 8.92 -2.26
C GLN A 40 12.78 8.52 -3.31
N GLN A 41 14.00 8.17 -2.89
CA GLN A 41 15.04 7.62 -3.80
C GLN A 41 14.73 6.20 -4.32
N LEU A 42 13.81 5.47 -3.69
CA LEU A 42 13.32 4.16 -4.14
C LEU A 42 12.25 4.31 -5.25
N VAL A 43 11.59 5.46 -5.33
CA VAL A 43 10.52 5.74 -6.32
C VAL A 43 11.10 5.94 -7.74
N GLU A 44 12.31 6.48 -7.87
CA GLU A 44 13.00 6.60 -9.17
C GLU A 44 13.48 5.25 -9.75
N ILE A 45 13.48 4.18 -8.94
CA ILE A 45 13.82 2.80 -9.34
C ILE A 45 12.53 1.97 -9.61
N LEU A 46 11.38 2.45 -9.13
CA LEU A 46 10.07 1.84 -9.28
C LEU A 46 9.43 2.30 -10.58
N ALA A 47 9.63 1.50 -11.61
CA ALA A 47 8.88 1.63 -12.84
C ALA A 47 8.06 0.35 -13.09
N CYS A 48 7.06 0.44 -13.98
CA CYS A 48 6.09 -0.63 -14.25
C CYS A 48 6.76 -2.02 -14.19
N PRO A 49 6.26 -2.99 -13.40
CA PRO A 49 6.96 -4.26 -13.18
C PRO A 49 7.13 -5.09 -14.47
N GLU A 50 6.37 -4.76 -15.51
CA GLU A 50 6.45 -5.40 -16.82
C GLU A 50 7.53 -4.79 -17.73
N ASP A 51 7.67 -3.46 -17.78
CA ASP A 51 8.45 -2.78 -18.83
C ASP A 51 9.08 -1.45 -18.41
N LYS A 52 8.97 -1.07 -17.13
CA LYS A 52 9.54 0.16 -16.59
C LYS A 52 8.99 1.47 -17.19
N SER A 53 7.80 1.45 -17.77
CA SER A 53 7.11 2.68 -18.21
C SER A 53 6.59 3.50 -17.03
N SER A 54 6.45 4.80 -17.25
CA SER A 54 5.79 5.79 -16.40
C SER A 54 4.30 5.45 -16.18
N VAL A 55 3.77 5.91 -15.05
CA VAL A 55 2.35 5.84 -14.70
C VAL A 55 1.89 7.23 -14.25
N HIS A 56 0.64 7.57 -14.52
CA HIS A 56 0.02 8.84 -14.15
C HIS A 56 -1.36 8.60 -13.56
N LEU A 57 -1.89 9.55 -12.81
CA LEU A 57 -3.26 9.45 -12.30
C LEU A 57 -4.27 9.41 -13.45
N ALA A 58 -5.26 8.52 -13.31
CA ALA A 58 -6.39 8.41 -14.22
C ALA A 58 -7.22 9.70 -14.20
N GLU A 59 -7.73 10.09 -15.36
CA GLU A 59 -8.70 11.18 -15.43
C GLU A 59 -10.03 10.77 -14.77
N VAL A 60 -10.70 11.74 -14.14
CA VAL A 60 -11.99 11.51 -13.46
C VAL A 60 -13.02 10.88 -14.40
N ALA A 61 -13.07 11.34 -15.66
CA ALA A 61 -13.98 10.80 -16.66
C ALA A 61 -13.74 9.30 -16.94
N LEU A 62 -12.48 8.86 -16.92
CA LEU A 62 -12.13 7.45 -17.10
C LEU A 62 -12.57 6.62 -15.88
N ILE A 63 -12.35 7.13 -14.67
CA ILE A 63 -12.82 6.47 -13.44
C ILE A 63 -14.35 6.32 -13.44
N GLU A 64 -15.08 7.36 -13.84
CA GLU A 64 -16.55 7.30 -13.97
C GLU A 64 -17.01 6.27 -15.01
N GLU A 65 -16.34 6.18 -16.17
CA GLU A 65 -16.65 5.18 -17.19
C GLU A 65 -16.44 3.75 -16.67
N LEU A 66 -15.30 3.51 -16.00
CA LEU A 66 -14.99 2.21 -15.43
C LEU A 66 -15.96 1.84 -14.30
N ASN A 67 -16.34 2.81 -13.47
CA ASN A 67 -17.36 2.61 -12.43
C ASN A 67 -18.74 2.28 -13.00
N ALA A 68 -19.09 2.84 -14.15
CA ALA A 68 -20.30 2.44 -14.87
C ALA A 68 -20.20 0.99 -15.37
N LYS A 69 -19.03 0.55 -15.87
CA LYS A 69 -18.78 -0.85 -16.27
C LYS A 69 -18.81 -1.80 -15.07
N ILE A 70 -18.26 -1.41 -13.92
CA ILE A 70 -18.32 -2.15 -12.64
C ILE A 70 -19.76 -2.34 -12.20
N SER A 71 -20.55 -1.27 -12.21
CA SER A 71 -21.96 -1.30 -11.80
C SER A 71 -22.82 -2.21 -12.68
N ARG A 72 -22.41 -2.46 -13.92
CA ARG A 72 -23.06 -3.41 -14.84
C ARG A 72 -22.51 -4.84 -14.73
N GLY A 73 -21.46 -5.06 -13.93
CA GLY A 73 -20.80 -6.35 -13.78
C GLY A 73 -20.00 -6.77 -15.04
N GLU A 74 -19.52 -5.79 -15.81
CA GLU A 74 -18.83 -6.03 -17.07
C GLU A 74 -17.32 -5.79 -16.97
N LEU A 75 -16.87 -5.00 -15.98
CA LEU A 75 -15.45 -4.74 -15.81
C LEU A 75 -14.74 -5.93 -15.18
N LYS A 76 -13.63 -6.33 -15.81
CA LYS A 76 -12.77 -7.41 -15.33
C LYS A 76 -11.34 -6.94 -15.17
N THR A 77 -10.63 -7.55 -14.25
CA THR A 77 -9.18 -7.45 -14.18
C THR A 77 -8.54 -8.21 -15.35
N ARG A 78 -7.24 -8.06 -15.51
CA ARG A 78 -6.46 -8.76 -16.54
C ARG A 78 -6.46 -10.28 -16.35
N GLU A 79 -6.66 -10.76 -15.12
CA GLU A 79 -6.88 -12.19 -14.83
C GLU A 79 -8.32 -12.67 -15.13
N GLY A 80 -9.22 -11.76 -15.52
CA GLY A 80 -10.60 -12.08 -15.87
C GLY A 80 -11.57 -12.12 -14.69
N GLU A 81 -11.10 -11.79 -13.49
CA GLU A 81 -11.92 -11.64 -12.28
C GLU A 81 -12.79 -10.39 -12.39
N LEU A 82 -14.04 -10.45 -11.91
CA LEU A 82 -14.92 -9.28 -11.91
C LEU A 82 -14.45 -8.26 -10.87
N VAL A 83 -14.37 -6.99 -11.29
CA VAL A 83 -14.13 -5.89 -10.35
C VAL A 83 -15.45 -5.57 -9.67
N LEU A 84 -15.51 -5.74 -8.34
CA LEU A 84 -16.71 -5.53 -7.55
C LEU A 84 -16.72 -4.17 -6.84
N ASP A 85 -15.55 -3.66 -6.49
CA ASP A 85 -15.40 -2.38 -5.81
C ASP A 85 -15.24 -1.23 -6.80
N LEU A 86 -16.00 -0.15 -6.59
CA LEU A 86 -15.89 1.08 -7.36
C LEU A 86 -14.52 1.72 -7.18
N LEU A 87 -13.92 2.18 -8.26
CA LEU A 87 -12.64 2.87 -8.26
C LEU A 87 -12.81 4.29 -7.73
N GLU A 88 -12.02 4.65 -6.74
CA GLU A 88 -11.91 6.04 -6.26
C GLU A 88 -10.84 6.77 -7.08
N GLU A 89 -9.69 6.13 -7.27
CA GLU A 89 -8.57 6.62 -8.04
C GLU A 89 -7.92 5.44 -8.80
N GLY A 90 -7.09 5.77 -9.78
CA GLY A 90 -6.37 4.80 -10.58
C GLY A 90 -5.08 5.37 -11.14
N LEU A 91 -4.10 4.53 -11.40
CA LEU A 91 -2.88 4.88 -12.11
C LEU A 91 -2.91 4.25 -13.50
N VAL A 92 -2.95 5.09 -14.52
CA VAL A 92 -2.87 4.67 -15.92
C VAL A 92 -1.40 4.62 -16.33
N ARG A 93 -1.00 3.54 -16.97
CA ARG A 93 0.33 3.45 -17.61
C ARG A 93 0.42 4.48 -18.73
N GLU A 94 1.59 5.06 -18.97
CA GLU A 94 1.82 6.07 -20.02
C GLU A 94 1.27 5.66 -21.40
N ASP A 95 1.33 4.36 -21.72
CA ASP A 95 0.82 3.79 -22.97
C ASP A 95 -0.72 3.73 -23.05
N GLY A 96 -1.43 4.05 -21.96
CA GLY A 96 -2.90 4.12 -21.91
C GLY A 96 -3.61 2.76 -21.91
N GLN A 97 -2.88 1.65 -21.97
CA GLN A 97 -3.47 0.31 -22.11
C GLN A 97 -3.86 -0.35 -20.80
N VAL A 98 -3.31 0.09 -19.67
CA VAL A 98 -3.45 -0.58 -18.37
C VAL A 98 -3.70 0.46 -17.29
N LEU A 99 -4.70 0.20 -16.44
CA LEU A 99 -4.98 0.94 -15.22
C LEU A 99 -4.75 0.07 -14.00
N TYR A 100 -3.99 0.58 -13.04
CA TYR A 100 -3.83 0.01 -11.71
C TYR A 100 -4.80 0.70 -10.75
N PRO A 101 -5.69 -0.03 -10.07
CA PRO A 101 -6.61 0.58 -9.12
C PRO A 101 -5.86 1.10 -7.90
N VAL A 102 -6.33 2.22 -7.35
CA VAL A 102 -5.85 2.76 -6.07
C VAL A 102 -6.94 2.50 -5.03
N ARG A 103 -6.58 1.82 -3.94
CA ARG A 103 -7.48 1.45 -2.85
C ARG A 103 -6.93 2.00 -1.55
N GLU A 104 -7.74 2.76 -0.82
CA GLU A 104 -7.30 3.39 0.44
C GLU A 104 -6.02 4.24 0.28
N GLY A 105 -5.85 4.87 -0.89
CA GLY A 105 -4.64 5.63 -1.24
C GLY A 105 -3.41 4.79 -1.57
N ILE A 106 -3.53 3.45 -1.61
CA ILE A 106 -2.47 2.51 -1.96
C ILE A 106 -2.68 2.02 -3.40
N PRO A 107 -1.76 2.31 -4.34
CA PRO A 107 -1.85 1.76 -5.69
C PRO A 107 -1.54 0.27 -5.69
N ILE A 108 -2.47 -0.53 -6.20
CA ILE A 108 -2.28 -1.98 -6.36
C ILE A 108 -1.51 -2.22 -7.66
N MET A 109 -0.19 -2.27 -7.56
CA MET A 109 0.73 -2.55 -8.67
C MET A 109 0.88 -4.06 -8.95
N LEU A 110 -0.24 -4.78 -9.02
CA LEU A 110 -0.28 -6.20 -9.37
C LEU A 110 -0.83 -6.35 -10.79
N LEU A 111 -0.10 -7.05 -11.65
CA LEU A 111 -0.54 -7.29 -13.04
C LEU A 111 -1.87 -8.04 -13.11
N GLY A 112 -2.15 -8.88 -12.12
CA GLY A 112 -3.39 -9.65 -12.04
C GLY A 112 -4.63 -8.81 -11.69
N GLU A 113 -4.44 -7.78 -10.86
CA GLU A 113 -5.50 -6.83 -10.48
C GLU A 113 -5.61 -5.64 -11.44
N ALA A 114 -4.64 -5.48 -12.34
CA ALA A 114 -4.66 -4.42 -13.33
C ALA A 114 -5.86 -4.56 -14.28
N ILE A 115 -6.42 -3.44 -14.72
CA ILE A 115 -7.55 -3.35 -15.64
C ILE A 115 -7.01 -3.03 -17.03
N SER A 116 -7.32 -3.86 -18.02
CA SER A 116 -6.99 -3.59 -19.42
C SER A 116 -7.96 -2.55 -20.00
N LEU A 117 -7.42 -1.45 -20.50
CA LEU A 117 -8.17 -0.38 -21.17
C LEU A 117 -8.21 -0.54 -22.70
N ALA A 118 -7.38 -1.44 -23.25
CA ALA A 118 -7.20 -1.64 -24.69
C ALA A 118 -8.42 -2.25 -25.42
N ASP A 119 -9.46 -2.66 -24.70
CA ASP A 119 -10.70 -3.21 -25.26
C ASP A 119 -11.84 -2.23 -24.96
N SER A 120 -11.95 -1.19 -25.80
CA SER A 120 -13.07 -0.23 -25.82
C SER A 120 -13.73 -0.23 -27.19
#